data_AF-A0A2P8W4Q0-F1
#
_entry.id   AF-A0A2P8W4Q0-F1
#
_cell.length_a   1.000
_cell.length_b   1.000
_cell.length_c   1.000
_cell.angle_alpha   90.00
_cell.angle_beta   90.00
_cell.angle_gamma   90.00
#
_symmetry.space_group_name_H-M   'P 1'
#
loop_
_entity.id
_entity.type
_entity.pdbx_description
1 polymer ?
#
loop_
_entity_poly.entity_id
_entity_poly.type
_entity_poly.pdbx_seq_one_letter_code
_entity_poly.pdbx_strand_id
1 'polypeptide(L)'
;MVASVATGRPNRQEQPLNPNQTLNDALQEMKGDPPSSIPLVVRLLENPASPIALPGKIDLYRHDCLHVLLSQGFSLDNEAFVLGFTMGNDTSTRRYHLAVFKLCSRLLYPPPYRFERSHFEAFDRGFLWGQNLVVKNLNAFDFEACKHQTVGELRQHLGLDMAG
;
A
#
# COMPACT_ATOMS: atom_id res chain seq x y z
N MET A 1 -26.02 15.47 -17.06
CA MET A 1 -26.05 14.62 -15.86
C MET A 1 -25.65 13.21 -16.27
N VAL A 2 -24.46 12.77 -15.88
CA VAL A 2 -24.10 11.34 -15.90
C VAL A 2 -23.50 11.07 -14.54
N ALA A 3 -24.25 10.35 -13.71
CA ALA A 3 -23.77 9.89 -12.42
C ALA A 3 -22.62 8.91 -12.67
N SER A 4 -21.43 9.26 -12.20
CA SER A 4 -20.31 8.33 -12.11
C SER A 4 -20.72 7.25 -11.10
N VAL A 5 -20.92 6.03 -11.58
CA VAL A 5 -21.16 4.86 -10.73
C VAL A 5 -19.89 4.64 -9.93
N ALA A 6 -19.97 4.97 -8.64
CA ALA A 6 -18.93 4.71 -7.67
C ALA A 6 -18.69 3.19 -7.58
N THR A 7 -17.68 2.70 -8.29
CA THR A 7 -17.09 1.38 -8.09
C THR A 7 -16.17 1.37 -6.87
N GLY A 8 -16.61 2.00 -5.78
CA GLY A 8 -15.87 2.09 -4.51
C GLY A 8 -16.13 0.86 -3.65
N ARG A 9 -15.09 0.37 -2.95
CA ARG A 9 -15.26 -0.67 -1.93
C ARG A 9 -16.16 -0.12 -0.81
N PRO A 10 -17.23 -0.84 -0.41
CA PRO A 10 -18.35 -0.26 0.35
C PRO A 10 -18.03 0.20 1.78
N ASN A 11 -16.87 -0.14 2.34
CA ASN A 11 -16.55 0.11 3.75
C ASN A 11 -15.47 1.19 3.98
N ARG A 12 -14.89 1.79 2.95
CA ARG A 12 -13.69 2.62 3.11
C ARG A 12 -14.03 4.11 3.07
N GLN A 13 -13.66 4.84 4.12
CA GLN A 13 -13.83 6.31 4.21
C GLN A 13 -12.46 6.96 4.28
N GLU A 14 -12.23 7.97 3.43
CA GLU A 14 -11.01 8.78 3.41
C GLU A 14 -11.22 9.99 4.33
N GLN A 15 -10.36 10.15 5.33
CA GLN A 15 -10.30 11.35 6.19
C GLN A 15 -8.93 12.02 6.04
N PRO A 16 -8.85 13.36 6.12
CA PRO A 16 -7.58 14.07 6.02
C PRO A 16 -6.67 13.69 7.19
N LEU A 17 -5.45 13.25 6.89
CA LEU A 17 -4.47 12.87 7.89
C LEU A 17 -4.08 14.04 8.80
N ASN A 18 -4.13 13.81 10.11
CA ASN A 18 -3.61 14.74 11.11
C ASN A 18 -2.19 14.30 11.50
N PRO A 19 -1.13 15.07 11.18
CA PRO A 19 0.25 14.67 11.48
C PRO A 19 0.53 14.55 12.99
N ASN A 20 -0.28 15.17 13.85
CA ASN A 20 -0.12 15.14 15.31
C ASN A 20 -0.82 13.95 15.97
N GLN A 21 -1.59 13.15 15.24
CA GLN A 21 -2.20 11.95 15.79
C GLN A 21 -1.23 10.78 15.78
N THR A 22 -1.40 9.83 16.70
CA THR A 22 -0.54 8.64 16.74
C THR A 22 -0.82 7.73 15.55
N LEU A 23 0.16 6.92 15.15
CA LEU A 23 -0.05 5.90 14.11
C LEU A 23 -1.22 4.98 14.46
N ASN A 24 -1.34 4.56 15.73
CA ASN A 24 -2.44 3.73 16.18
C ASN A 24 -3.81 4.40 16.03
N ASP A 25 -3.93 5.68 16.40
CA ASP A 25 -5.20 6.40 16.29
C ASP A 25 -5.60 6.57 14.81
N ALA A 26 -4.65 6.91 13.94
CA ALA A 26 -4.87 7.00 12.50
C ALA A 26 -5.35 5.67 11.90
N LEU A 27 -4.78 4.55 12.35
CA LEU A 27 -5.17 3.20 11.90
C LEU A 27 -6.58 2.81 12.39
N GLN A 28 -6.99 3.22 13.59
CA GLN A 28 -8.33 2.94 14.11
C GLN A 28 -9.43 3.73 13.39
N GLU A 29 -9.11 4.95 12.96
CA GLU A 29 -10.01 5.77 12.14
C GLU A 29 -10.12 5.23 10.70
N MET A 30 -9.06 4.60 10.21
CA MET A 30 -9.02 4.00 8.88
C MET A 30 -9.90 2.74 8.82
N LYS A 31 -10.85 2.73 7.89
CA LYS A 31 -11.70 1.55 7.65
C LYS A 31 -11.12 0.68 6.54
N GLY A 32 -10.10 -0.12 6.89
CA GLY A 32 -9.50 -1.12 6.01
C GLY A 32 -10.43 -2.32 5.71
N ASP A 33 -10.03 -3.15 4.74
CA ASP A 33 -10.71 -4.42 4.48
C ASP A 33 -10.23 -5.46 5.51
N PRO A 34 -11.11 -6.28 6.13
CA PRO A 34 -10.67 -7.32 7.05
C PRO A 34 -9.83 -8.38 6.33
N PRO A 35 -8.88 -9.06 7.01
CA PRO A 35 -8.05 -10.10 6.39
C PRO A 35 -8.85 -11.19 5.67
N SER A 36 -10.06 -11.50 6.15
CA SER A 36 -10.95 -12.51 5.59
C SER A 36 -11.58 -12.12 4.26
N SER A 37 -11.62 -10.84 3.90
CA SER A 37 -12.18 -10.38 2.61
C SER A 37 -11.12 -10.28 1.50
N ILE A 38 -9.84 -10.44 1.83
CA ILE A 38 -8.75 -10.38 0.85
C ILE A 38 -8.72 -11.69 0.03
N PRO A 39 -8.87 -11.62 -1.32
CA PRO A 39 -8.90 -12.80 -2.16
C PRO A 39 -7.63 -13.64 -2.05
N LEU A 40 -7.76 -14.97 -2.17
CA LEU A 40 -6.64 -15.91 -2.09
C LEU A 40 -5.51 -15.56 -3.07
N VAL A 41 -5.85 -15.17 -4.31
CA VAL A 41 -4.85 -14.80 -5.34
C VAL A 41 -4.03 -13.57 -4.96
N VAL A 42 -4.64 -12.60 -4.27
CA VAL A 42 -3.95 -11.40 -3.77
C VAL A 42 -2.99 -11.83 -2.65
N ARG A 43 -3.49 -12.60 -1.68
CA ARG A 43 -2.69 -13.14 -0.57
C ARG A 43 -1.52 -14.00 -1.06
N LEU A 44 -1.70 -14.75 -2.14
CA LEU A 44 -0.66 -15.61 -2.68
C LEU A 44 0.55 -14.82 -3.20
N LEU A 45 0.34 -13.64 -3.76
CA LEU A 45 1.41 -12.81 -4.30
C LEU A 45 1.98 -11.80 -3.28
N GLU A 46 1.17 -11.34 -2.33
CA GLU A 46 1.52 -10.20 -1.47
C GLU A 46 1.76 -10.59 0.00
N ASN A 47 1.22 -11.71 0.49
CA ASN A 47 1.33 -12.04 1.91
C ASN A 47 2.68 -12.72 2.24
N PRO A 48 3.43 -12.27 3.27
CA PRO A 48 4.71 -12.87 3.67
C PRO A 48 4.67 -14.36 3.97
N ALA A 49 3.52 -14.88 4.42
CA ALA A 49 3.32 -16.30 4.71
C ALA A 49 3.16 -17.16 3.44
N SER A 50 2.97 -16.55 2.26
CA SER A 50 2.93 -17.30 1.00
C SER A 50 4.35 -17.66 0.54
N PRO A 51 4.60 -18.93 0.15
CA PRO A 51 5.91 -19.38 -0.32
C PRO A 51 6.31 -18.81 -1.69
N ILE A 52 5.34 -18.27 -2.45
CA ILE A 52 5.56 -17.69 -3.78
C ILE A 52 5.31 -16.18 -3.81
N ALA A 53 5.22 -15.55 -2.64
CA ALA A 53 5.03 -14.10 -2.55
C ALA A 53 6.18 -13.37 -3.24
N LEU A 54 5.83 -12.32 -3.97
CA LEU A 54 6.78 -11.46 -4.66
C LEU A 54 7.51 -10.56 -3.63
N PRO A 55 8.72 -10.06 -3.95
CA PRO A 55 9.33 -8.95 -3.22
C PRO A 55 8.37 -7.78 -3.05
N GLY A 56 8.47 -7.10 -1.92
CA GLY A 56 7.45 -6.16 -1.45
C GLY A 56 6.30 -6.84 -0.70
N LYS A 57 6.35 -8.16 -0.47
CA LYS A 57 5.38 -8.87 0.37
C LYS A 57 5.27 -8.23 1.74
N ILE A 58 4.04 -8.01 2.19
CA ILE A 58 3.70 -7.22 3.36
C ILE A 58 2.42 -7.77 3.98
N ASP A 59 2.34 -7.82 5.32
CA ASP A 59 1.08 -8.19 5.98
C ASP A 59 0.10 -7.02 6.01
N LEU A 60 -1.15 -7.30 6.38
CA LEU A 60 -2.21 -6.30 6.35
C LEU A 60 -1.93 -5.12 7.28
N TYR A 61 -1.39 -5.37 8.48
CA TYR A 61 -1.12 -4.31 9.44
C TYR A 61 -0.07 -3.33 8.92
N ARG A 62 1.05 -3.85 8.41
CA ARG A 62 2.12 -3.01 7.84
C ARG A 62 1.66 -2.30 6.57
N HIS A 63 0.85 -2.95 5.74
CA HIS A 63 0.24 -2.35 4.55
C HIS A 63 -0.65 -1.16 4.93
N ASP A 64 -1.47 -1.33 5.95
CA ASP A 64 -2.34 -0.29 6.49
C ASP A 64 -1.52 0.86 7.12
N CYS A 65 -0.38 0.57 7.76
CA CYS A 65 0.56 1.61 8.20
C CYS A 65 1.11 2.43 7.03
N LEU A 66 1.45 1.79 5.90
CA LEU A 66 1.92 2.50 4.72
C LEU A 66 0.85 3.38 4.09
N HIS A 67 -0.42 2.97 4.09
CA HIS A 67 -1.53 3.84 3.68
C HIS A 67 -1.56 5.14 4.48
N VAL A 68 -1.49 5.04 5.81
CA VAL A 68 -1.43 6.19 6.73
C VAL A 68 -0.21 7.06 6.44
N LEU A 69 0.99 6.47 6.40
CA LEU A 69 2.24 7.22 6.29
C LEU A 69 2.45 7.88 4.93
N LEU A 70 1.97 7.26 3.85
CA LEU A 70 2.06 7.78 2.47
C LEU A 70 0.89 8.70 2.11
N SER A 71 -0.03 8.91 3.06
CA SER A 71 -1.26 9.68 2.84
C SER A 71 -2.08 9.19 1.66
N GLN A 72 -2.19 7.86 1.53
CA GLN A 72 -2.96 7.21 0.49
C GLN A 72 -4.31 6.74 1.02
N GLY A 73 -5.35 6.95 0.21
CA GLY A 73 -6.65 6.35 0.42
C GLY A 73 -6.74 4.96 -0.20
N PHE A 74 -7.92 4.60 -0.68
CA PHE A 74 -8.22 3.19 -0.98
C PHE A 74 -8.81 2.91 -2.36
N SER A 75 -8.77 3.91 -3.24
CA SER A 75 -9.01 3.73 -4.66
C SER A 75 -8.00 2.74 -5.28
N LEU A 76 -8.29 2.22 -6.47
CA LEU A 76 -7.34 1.35 -7.16
C LEU A 76 -6.02 2.05 -7.51
N ASP A 77 -6.04 3.36 -7.77
CA ASP A 77 -4.82 4.16 -7.97
C ASP A 77 -3.99 4.25 -6.68
N ASN A 78 -4.64 4.50 -5.54
CA ASN A 78 -3.96 4.59 -4.25
C ASN A 78 -3.37 3.24 -3.82
N GLU A 79 -4.12 2.14 -4.00
CA GLU A 79 -3.62 0.78 -3.75
C GLU A 79 -2.47 0.43 -4.70
N ALA A 80 -2.58 0.78 -5.98
CA ALA A 80 -1.50 0.58 -6.93
C ALA A 80 -0.24 1.35 -6.53
N PHE A 81 -0.40 2.59 -6.06
CA PHE A 81 0.69 3.41 -5.54
C PHE A 81 1.36 2.77 -4.32
N VAL A 82 0.59 2.36 -3.30
CA VAL A 82 1.14 1.73 -2.09
C VAL A 82 1.88 0.45 -2.45
N LEU A 83 1.29 -0.45 -3.24
CA LEU A 83 1.97 -1.68 -3.67
C LEU A 83 3.22 -1.41 -4.50
N GLY A 84 3.15 -0.43 -5.41
CA GLY A 84 4.32 0.06 -6.15
C GLY A 84 5.42 0.52 -5.21
N PHE A 85 5.09 1.37 -4.24
CA PHE A 85 6.00 1.88 -3.22
C PHE A 85 6.62 0.75 -2.40
N THR A 86 5.82 -0.20 -1.92
CA THR A 86 6.31 -1.34 -1.14
C THR A 86 7.29 -2.19 -1.96
N MET A 87 6.97 -2.49 -3.23
CA MET A 87 7.89 -3.19 -4.12
C MET A 87 9.16 -2.37 -4.40
N GLY A 88 9.05 -1.06 -4.61
CA GLY A 88 10.20 -0.17 -4.85
C GLY A 88 11.12 -0.04 -3.66
N ASN A 89 10.57 -0.11 -2.45
CA ASN A 89 11.31 -0.01 -1.20
C ASN A 89 11.99 -1.32 -0.76
N ASP A 90 11.50 -2.47 -1.25
CA ASP A 90 12.12 -3.77 -1.00
C ASP A 90 13.36 -3.98 -1.88
N THR A 91 14.51 -4.17 -1.23
CA THR A 91 15.82 -4.35 -1.87
C THR A 91 15.95 -5.63 -2.70
N SER A 92 15.06 -6.60 -2.50
CA SER A 92 15.02 -7.85 -3.27
C SER A 92 14.22 -7.72 -4.58
N THR A 93 13.51 -6.60 -4.79
CA THR A 93 12.71 -6.37 -5.99
C THR A 93 13.56 -6.20 -7.24
N ARG A 94 13.11 -6.79 -8.34
CA ARG A 94 13.76 -6.78 -9.65
C ARG A 94 12.72 -6.45 -10.72
N ARG A 95 13.17 -5.96 -11.88
CA ARG A 95 12.27 -5.51 -12.97
C ARG A 95 11.29 -6.59 -13.44
N TYR A 96 11.71 -7.86 -13.45
CA TYR A 96 10.80 -8.95 -13.84
C TYR A 96 9.71 -9.22 -12.79
N HIS A 97 9.96 -8.96 -11.49
CA HIS A 97 8.92 -9.06 -10.45
C HIS A 97 7.80 -8.06 -10.73
N LEU A 98 8.16 -6.84 -11.17
CA LEU A 98 7.17 -5.81 -11.56
C LEU A 98 6.31 -6.26 -12.74
N ALA A 99 6.94 -6.88 -13.75
CA ALA A 99 6.22 -7.40 -14.91
C ALA A 99 5.25 -8.53 -14.52
N VAL A 100 5.70 -9.46 -13.66
CA VAL A 100 4.86 -10.54 -13.12
C VAL A 100 3.70 -9.97 -12.31
N PHE A 101 3.97 -9.05 -11.39
CA PHE A 101 2.94 -8.42 -10.57
C PHE A 101 1.88 -7.72 -11.43
N LYS A 102 2.29 -6.84 -12.36
CA LYS A 102 1.37 -6.14 -13.27
C LYS A 102 0.54 -7.09 -14.13
N LEU A 103 1.13 -8.20 -14.60
CA LEU A 103 0.39 -9.21 -15.35
C LEU A 103 -0.67 -9.88 -14.48
N CYS A 104 -0.30 -10.35 -13.29
CA CYS A 104 -1.20 -11.04 -12.37
C CYS A 104 -2.30 -10.14 -11.82
N SER A 105 -1.97 -8.91 -11.38
CA SER A 105 -2.94 -7.98 -10.81
C SER A 105 -3.98 -7.48 -11.84
N ARG A 106 -3.65 -7.53 -13.13
CA ARG A 106 -4.59 -7.22 -14.22
C ARG A 106 -5.43 -8.41 -14.67
N LEU A 107 -4.86 -9.61 -14.69
CA LEU A 107 -5.53 -10.78 -15.28
C LEU A 107 -6.20 -11.69 -14.25
N LEU A 108 -5.60 -11.87 -13.08
CA LEU A 108 -5.99 -12.88 -12.11
C LEU A 108 -6.78 -12.32 -10.92
N TYR A 109 -6.54 -11.05 -10.57
CA TYR A 109 -7.24 -10.45 -9.43
C TYR A 109 -8.73 -10.30 -9.75
N PRO A 110 -9.65 -10.63 -8.82
CA PRO A 110 -11.06 -10.39 -8.99
C PRO A 110 -11.38 -8.90 -8.78
N PRO A 111 -12.45 -8.35 -9.38
CA PRO A 111 -13.01 -7.09 -8.90
C PRO A 111 -13.38 -7.23 -7.41
N PRO A 112 -13.16 -6.22 -6.55
CA PRO A 112 -12.68 -4.86 -6.82
C PRO A 112 -11.16 -4.66 -6.60
N TYR A 113 -10.33 -5.70 -6.80
CA TYR A 113 -8.86 -5.65 -6.62
C TYR A 113 -8.11 -5.58 -7.95
N ARG A 114 -8.80 -5.80 -9.06
CA ARG A 114 -8.18 -5.89 -10.40
C ARG A 114 -7.66 -4.54 -10.87
N PHE A 115 -6.40 -4.51 -11.27
CA PHE A 115 -5.79 -3.33 -11.87
C PHE A 115 -6.04 -3.24 -13.38
N GLU A 116 -6.13 -2.01 -13.86
CA GLU A 116 -6.16 -1.65 -15.26
C GLU A 116 -4.84 -0.99 -15.64
N ARG A 117 -4.62 -0.75 -16.94
CA ARG A 117 -3.39 -0.12 -17.41
C ARG A 117 -3.20 1.29 -16.85
N SER A 118 -4.30 2.03 -16.63
CA SER A 118 -4.30 3.36 -16.02
C SER A 118 -3.68 3.35 -14.62
N HIS A 119 -4.01 2.36 -13.79
CA HIS A 119 -3.50 2.27 -12.41
C HIS A 119 -1.98 2.00 -12.36
N PHE A 120 -1.37 1.50 -13.44
CA PHE A 120 0.07 1.26 -13.47
C PHE A 120 0.90 2.53 -13.48
N GLU A 121 0.32 3.68 -13.86
CA GLU A 121 1.00 4.96 -13.71
C GLU A 121 1.17 5.32 -12.22
N ALA A 122 0.13 5.09 -11.40
CA ALA A 122 0.22 5.27 -9.95
C ALA A 122 1.20 4.29 -9.32
N PHE A 123 1.16 3.02 -9.75
CA PHE A 123 2.14 2.01 -9.35
C PHE A 123 3.58 2.43 -9.64
N ASP A 124 3.86 2.90 -10.86
CA ASP A 124 5.22 3.27 -11.26
C ASP A 124 5.73 4.50 -10.48
N ARG A 125 4.85 5.46 -10.18
CA ARG A 125 5.19 6.58 -9.28
C ARG A 125 5.54 6.11 -7.87
N GLY A 126 4.69 5.25 -7.29
CA GLY A 126 4.95 4.66 -5.98
C GLY A 126 6.28 3.92 -5.97
N PHE A 127 6.53 3.07 -6.96
CA PHE A 127 7.78 2.32 -7.12
C PHE A 127 9.01 3.22 -7.16
N LEU A 128 9.00 4.27 -7.98
CA LEU A 128 10.12 5.21 -8.06
C LEU A 128 10.36 5.92 -6.73
N TRP A 129 9.30 6.30 -6.00
CA TRP A 129 9.47 6.91 -4.67
C TRP A 129 10.08 5.93 -3.66
N GLY A 130 9.53 4.72 -3.55
CA GLY A 130 10.07 3.69 -2.67
C GLY A 130 11.52 3.33 -2.99
N GLN A 131 11.88 3.31 -4.28
CA GLN A 131 13.25 3.10 -4.75
C GLN A 131 14.22 4.22 -4.35
N ASN A 132 13.76 5.47 -4.29
CA ASN A 132 14.60 6.61 -3.92
C ASN A 132 14.70 6.83 -2.40
N LEU A 133 13.83 6.20 -1.59
CA LEU A 133 13.89 6.34 -0.14
C LEU A 133 15.16 5.70 0.44
N VAL A 134 15.84 6.38 1.37
CA VAL A 134 17.06 5.87 2.00
C VAL A 134 16.76 4.68 2.92
N VAL A 135 15.70 4.78 3.74
CA VAL A 135 15.23 3.68 4.57
C VAL A 135 14.58 2.63 3.68
N LYS A 136 15.01 1.37 3.82
CA LYS A 136 14.60 0.24 2.95
C LYS A 136 13.88 -0.85 3.70
N ASN A 137 13.20 -1.71 2.93
CA ASN A 137 12.47 -2.88 3.42
C ASN A 137 11.40 -2.54 4.47
N LEU A 138 10.66 -1.44 4.26
CA LEU A 138 9.57 -1.01 5.13
C LEU A 138 8.45 -2.06 5.23
N ASN A 139 8.37 -2.98 4.27
CA ASN A 139 7.50 -4.15 4.34
C ASN A 139 7.81 -5.12 5.50
N ALA A 140 8.99 -5.01 6.11
CA ALA A 140 9.39 -5.76 7.29
C ALA A 140 9.63 -4.87 8.53
N PHE A 141 9.40 -3.55 8.43
CA PHE A 141 9.61 -2.61 9.53
C PHE A 141 8.66 -2.90 10.71
N ASP A 142 9.13 -2.69 11.93
CA ASP A 142 8.35 -2.92 13.15
C ASP A 142 7.51 -1.70 13.52
N PHE A 143 6.41 -1.47 12.78
CA PHE A 143 5.48 -0.38 13.05
C PHE A 143 4.78 -0.48 14.41
N GLU A 144 4.67 -1.69 14.97
CA GLU A 144 4.03 -1.93 16.27
C GLU A 144 4.83 -1.26 17.40
N ALA A 145 6.15 -1.30 17.33
CA ALA A 145 7.04 -0.59 18.27
C ALA A 145 6.90 0.95 18.19
N CYS A 146 6.41 1.48 17.06
CA CYS A 146 6.25 2.91 16.80
C CYS A 146 4.80 3.39 16.88
N LYS A 147 3.84 2.54 17.24
CA LYS A 147 2.40 2.85 17.13
C LYS A 147 1.92 4.07 17.94
N HIS A 148 2.69 4.47 18.96
CA HIS A 148 2.42 5.64 19.81
C HIS A 148 3.12 6.92 19.33
N GLN A 149 4.04 6.84 18.37
CA GLN A 149 4.61 8.03 17.74
C GLN A 149 3.56 8.69 16.85
N THR A 150 3.66 10.01 16.71
CA THR A 150 2.81 10.73 15.78
C THR A 150 3.14 10.37 14.34
N VAL A 151 2.16 10.47 13.45
CA VAL A 151 2.36 10.23 12.02
C VAL A 151 3.47 11.15 11.46
N GLY A 152 3.52 12.41 11.89
CA GLY A 152 4.56 13.36 11.48
C GLY A 152 5.96 12.94 11.91
N GLU A 153 6.16 12.60 13.18
CA GLU A 153 7.46 12.14 13.70
C GLU A 153 7.94 10.88 12.98
N LEU A 154 7.04 9.93 12.73
CA LEU A 154 7.40 8.68 12.08
C LEU A 154 7.73 8.88 10.60
N ARG A 155 7.01 9.76 9.89
CA ARG A 155 7.35 10.13 8.51
C ARG A 155 8.73 10.78 8.43
N GLN A 156 9.05 11.68 9.36
CA GLN A 156 10.37 12.30 9.44
C GLN A 156 11.47 11.27 9.69
N HIS A 157 11.25 10.38 10.65
CA HIS A 157 12.19 9.30 10.96
C HIS A 157 12.47 8.40 9.74
N LEU A 158 11.44 8.10 8.96
CA LEU A 158 11.53 7.20 7.81
C LEU A 158 11.93 7.93 6.51
N GLY A 159 12.05 9.26 6.52
CA GLY A 159 12.37 10.08 5.34
C GLY A 159 11.20 10.24 4.36
N LEU A 160 9.96 10.09 4.82
CA LEU A 160 8.72 10.19 4.04
C LEU A 160 8.15 11.61 3.93
N ASP A 161 8.88 12.59 4.47
CA ASP A 161 8.53 14.02 4.42
C ASP A 161 8.83 14.64 3.05
N MET A 162 9.54 13.91 2.18
CA MET A 162 10.02 14.40 0.88
C MET A 162 9.31 13.70 -0.28
N ALA A 163 8.22 14.31 -0.74
CA ALA A 163 7.89 14.50 -2.16
C ALA A 163 6.66 15.41 -2.32
N GLY A 164 6.90 16.74 -2.41
CA GLY A 164 5.97 17.71 -2.99
C GLY A 164 4.96 18.34 -2.04
#